data_AF-A0A520HP97-F1
#
_entry.id   AF-A0A520HP97-F1
#
_cell.length_a   1.000
_cell.length_b   1.000
_cell.length_c   1.000
_cell.angle_alpha   90.00
_cell.angle_beta   90.00
_cell.angle_gamma   90.00
#
_symmetry.space_group_name_H-M   'P 1'
#
loop_
_entity.id
_entity.type
_entity.pdbx_description
1 polymer ?
#
loop_
_entity_poly.entity_id
_entity_poly.type
_entity_poly.pdbx_seq_one_letter_code
_entity_poly.pdbx_strand_id
1 'polypeptide(L)'
;MLATSDTIDQRFGLARRVTLPGPLRLDGGVLLSPVDIAYETYGTLNADASNAVLVCHALTGDQHVASQHPRTGKPGWWTRMVGPGCPVDPDRHFVVCANVLGSCMGSSGPATVNPATGRPWGMGFPVITIRDMVRAQAMLLDHLGIGVLSAVVGGSMGGMQALSWPATFPDRV
;
A
#
# COMPACT_ATOMS: atom_id res chain seq x y z
N MET A 1 -11.37 30.80 -24.60
CA MET A 1 -10.66 29.53 -24.81
C MET A 1 -10.74 28.79 -23.49
N LEU A 2 -11.65 27.82 -23.39
CA LEU A 2 -11.98 27.14 -22.13
C LEU A 2 -10.81 26.23 -21.74
N ALA A 3 -10.24 26.46 -20.56
CA ALA A 3 -9.26 25.57 -19.96
C ALA A 3 -9.88 24.19 -19.79
N THR A 4 -9.21 23.16 -20.29
CA THR A 4 -9.51 21.76 -20.04
C THR A 4 -9.46 21.51 -18.53
N SER A 5 -10.57 21.06 -17.97
CA SER A 5 -10.65 20.52 -16.62
C SER A 5 -9.77 19.26 -16.57
N ASP A 6 -8.49 19.41 -16.25
CA ASP A 6 -7.62 18.27 -15.92
C ASP A 6 -8.28 17.51 -14.77
N THR A 7 -8.82 16.35 -15.10
CA THR A 7 -9.55 15.53 -14.14
C THR A 7 -8.47 14.87 -13.27
N ILE A 8 -8.28 15.38 -12.05
CA ILE A 8 -7.28 14.85 -11.12
C ILE A 8 -7.58 13.37 -10.88
N ASP A 9 -6.65 12.51 -11.27
CA ASP A 9 -6.73 11.07 -11.02
C ASP A 9 -6.73 10.80 -9.52
N GLN A 10 -7.87 10.33 -9.00
CA GLN A 10 -8.09 10.11 -7.57
C GLN A 10 -7.31 8.92 -7.00
N ARG A 11 -6.65 8.13 -7.85
CA ARG A 11 -5.76 7.04 -7.42
C ARG A 11 -4.48 7.56 -6.77
N PHE A 12 -4.07 8.79 -7.05
CA PHE A 12 -2.77 9.29 -6.61
C PHE A 12 -2.88 10.36 -5.53
N GLY A 13 -1.88 10.42 -4.65
CA GLY A 13 -1.74 11.38 -3.57
C GLY A 13 -1.89 10.76 -2.18
N LEU A 14 -2.15 11.62 -1.20
CA LEU A 14 -2.22 11.25 0.21
C LEU A 14 -3.62 10.76 0.60
N ALA A 15 -3.70 10.05 1.73
CA ALA A 15 -4.95 9.54 2.31
C ALA A 15 -5.87 8.81 1.32
N ARG A 16 -5.31 7.97 0.45
CA ARG A 16 -6.08 7.18 -0.52
C ARG A 16 -6.53 5.85 0.06
N ARG A 17 -7.64 5.35 -0.47
CA ARG A 17 -8.19 4.04 -0.16
C ARG A 17 -8.79 3.45 -1.42
N VAL A 18 -8.62 2.14 -1.59
CA VAL A 18 -9.26 1.38 -2.67
C VAL A 18 -9.81 0.07 -2.12
N THR A 19 -10.98 -0.33 -2.61
CA THR A 19 -11.46 -1.72 -2.49
C THR A 19 -10.88 -2.53 -3.64
N LEU A 20 -10.09 -3.54 -3.34
CA LEU A 20 -9.42 -4.37 -4.34
C LEU A 20 -10.44 -5.10 -5.22
N PRO A 21 -10.16 -5.26 -6.52
CA PRO A 21 -11.06 -5.97 -7.42
C PRO A 21 -11.02 -7.48 -7.15
N GLY A 22 -12.12 -8.01 -6.63
CA GLY A 22 -12.28 -9.45 -6.40
C GLY A 22 -11.69 -9.97 -5.08
N PRO A 23 -11.79 -11.28 -4.84
CA PRO A 23 -11.32 -11.87 -3.59
C PRO A 23 -9.80 -11.99 -3.54
N LEU A 24 -9.23 -11.66 -2.39
CA LEU A 24 -7.84 -11.98 -2.08
C LEU A 24 -7.74 -13.44 -1.65
N ARG A 25 -6.94 -14.22 -2.39
CA ARG A 25 -6.62 -15.62 -2.04
C ARG A 25 -5.60 -15.62 -0.90
N LEU A 26 -6.02 -16.10 0.27
CA LEU A 26 -5.15 -16.23 1.43
C LEU A 26 -4.38 -17.56 1.42
N ASP A 27 -3.17 -17.60 1.97
CA ASP A 27 -2.40 -18.85 2.11
C ASP A 27 -3.16 -19.90 2.96
N GLY A 28 -4.00 -19.43 3.89
CA GLY A 28 -4.89 -20.28 4.68
C GLY A 28 -6.07 -20.89 3.90
N GLY A 29 -6.16 -20.69 2.59
CA GLY A 29 -7.21 -21.24 1.72
C GLY A 29 -8.51 -20.43 1.70
N VAL A 30 -8.61 -19.37 2.50
CA VAL A 30 -9.78 -18.48 2.55
C VAL A 30 -9.74 -17.48 1.39
N LEU A 31 -10.90 -17.19 0.80
CA LEU A 31 -11.11 -16.08 -0.12
C LEU A 31 -11.65 -14.88 0.67
N LEU A 32 -10.82 -13.87 0.90
CA LEU A 32 -11.23 -12.67 1.63
C LEU A 32 -11.79 -11.61 0.67
N SER A 33 -13.04 -11.20 0.88
CA SER A 33 -13.69 -10.14 0.10
C SER A 33 -14.82 -9.48 0.91
N PRO A 34 -15.03 -8.17 0.79
CA PRO A 34 -14.16 -7.20 0.12
C PRO A 34 -12.88 -6.94 0.92
N VAL A 35 -11.82 -6.49 0.24
CA VAL A 35 -10.57 -6.05 0.88
C VAL A 35 -10.32 -4.60 0.53
N ASP A 36 -10.19 -3.77 1.56
CA ASP A 36 -9.82 -2.37 1.42
C ASP A 36 -8.35 -2.18 1.78
N ILE A 37 -7.63 -1.40 0.99
CA ILE A 37 -6.25 -1.00 1.27
C ILE A 37 -6.19 0.52 1.37
N ALA A 38 -5.69 1.02 2.50
CA ALA A 38 -5.30 2.41 2.66
C ALA A 38 -3.84 2.59 2.20
N TYR A 39 -3.57 3.66 1.48
CA TYR A 39 -2.24 3.91 0.93
C TYR A 39 -2.00 5.41 0.70
N GLU A 40 -0.74 5.75 0.48
CA GLU A 40 -0.33 7.06 -0.02
C GLU A 40 0.65 6.90 -1.17
N THR A 41 0.62 7.86 -2.08
CA THR A 41 1.62 7.98 -3.13
C THR A 41 2.29 9.35 -3.10
N TYR A 42 3.56 9.39 -3.47
CA TYR A 42 4.40 10.58 -3.48
C TYR A 42 5.14 10.67 -4.81
N GLY A 43 5.29 11.89 -5.33
CA GLY A 43 5.90 12.11 -6.64
C GLY A 43 4.95 11.81 -7.80
N THR A 44 5.52 11.70 -8.99
CA THR A 44 4.77 11.52 -10.25
C THR A 44 5.18 10.22 -10.93
N LEU A 45 4.20 9.37 -11.24
CA LEU A 45 4.41 8.16 -12.04
C LEU A 45 4.72 8.56 -13.48
N ASN A 46 5.84 8.09 -14.03
CA ASN A 46 6.22 8.37 -15.41
C ASN A 46 5.34 7.59 -16.41
N ALA A 47 5.42 7.98 -17.69
CA ALA A 47 4.52 7.48 -18.72
C ALA A 47 4.59 5.96 -18.94
N ASP A 48 5.74 5.34 -18.67
CA ASP A 48 5.95 3.88 -18.77
C ASP A 48 5.85 3.16 -17.42
N ALA A 49 5.49 3.87 -16.35
CA ALA A 49 5.39 3.38 -14.97
C ALA A 49 6.67 2.72 -14.41
N SER A 50 7.83 2.97 -15.00
CA SER A 50 9.10 2.35 -14.63
C SER A 50 9.77 2.94 -13.38
N ASN A 51 9.29 4.08 -12.86
CA ASN A 51 9.91 4.77 -11.72
C ASN A 51 9.27 4.46 -10.35
N ALA A 52 8.41 3.43 -10.27
CA ALA A 52 7.68 3.09 -9.06
C ALA A 52 8.55 2.42 -7.98
N VAL A 53 8.49 2.91 -6.75
CA VAL A 53 9.15 2.32 -5.57
C VAL A 53 8.10 1.99 -4.51
N LEU A 54 8.03 0.73 -4.09
CA LEU A 54 7.14 0.30 -3.01
C LEU A 54 7.88 0.34 -1.66
N VAL A 55 7.30 1.07 -0.70
CA VAL A 55 7.76 1.10 0.68
C VAL A 55 6.86 0.22 1.56
N CYS A 56 7.43 -0.85 2.09
CA CYS A 56 6.78 -1.76 3.03
C CYS A 56 7.08 -1.33 4.48
N HIS A 57 6.05 -0.95 5.23
CA HIS A 57 6.21 -0.51 6.62
C HIS A 57 6.44 -1.67 7.60
N ALA A 58 7.05 -1.37 8.76
CA ALA A 58 7.23 -2.30 9.87
C ALA A 58 5.91 -2.59 10.61
N LEU A 59 5.89 -3.52 11.57
CA LEU A 59 4.65 -4.00 12.22
C LEU A 59 3.70 -2.90 12.71
N THR A 60 4.23 -1.84 13.31
CA THR A 60 3.45 -0.73 13.89
C THR A 60 3.41 0.52 13.02
N GLY A 61 3.93 0.44 11.79
CA GLY A 61 3.87 1.53 10.82
C GLY A 61 2.52 1.57 10.08
N ASP A 62 2.41 2.51 9.17
CA ASP A 62 1.23 2.74 8.32
C ASP A 62 1.65 3.40 6.99
N GLN A 63 0.67 3.84 6.19
CA GLN A 63 0.89 4.47 4.89
C GLN A 63 1.53 5.87 4.96
N HIS A 64 1.56 6.53 6.13
CA HIS A 64 2.05 7.90 6.31
C HIS A 64 3.58 7.92 6.45
N VAL A 65 4.29 7.55 5.37
CA VAL A 65 5.75 7.42 5.37
C VAL A 65 6.47 8.78 5.43
N ALA A 66 5.94 9.80 4.75
CA ALA A 66 6.51 11.15 4.71
C ALA A 66 5.48 12.28 4.90
N SER A 67 4.18 11.96 4.91
CA SER A 67 3.11 12.93 5.20
C SER A 67 2.90 13.15 6.69
N GLN A 68 2.23 14.24 7.07
CA GLN A 68 1.82 14.45 8.46
C GLN A 68 0.73 13.44 8.83
N HIS A 69 0.93 12.72 9.94
CA HIS A 69 0.03 11.67 10.36
C HIS A 69 -1.28 12.26 10.94
N PRO A 70 -2.47 11.97 10.36
CA PRO A 70 -3.71 12.69 10.65
C PRO A 70 -4.23 12.48 12.08
N ARG A 71 -3.93 11.35 12.73
CA ARG A 71 -4.36 11.10 14.12
C ARG A 71 -3.40 11.58 15.21
N THR A 72 -2.11 11.72 14.90
CA THR A 72 -1.07 11.98 15.91
C THR A 72 -0.44 13.36 15.74
N GLY A 73 -0.62 14.01 14.59
CA GLY A 73 0.02 15.28 14.23
C GLY A 73 1.52 15.17 13.98
N LYS A 74 2.12 13.98 14.15
CA LYS A 74 3.56 13.76 13.97
C LYS A 74 3.94 13.76 12.48
N PRO A 75 5.20 14.07 12.14
CA PRO A 75 5.74 13.83 10.81
C PRO A 75 5.67 12.35 10.43
N GLY A 76 5.78 12.05 9.14
CA GLY A 76 5.82 10.69 8.64
C GLY A 76 6.95 9.86 9.26
N TRP A 77 6.73 8.55 9.37
CA TRP A 77 7.62 7.69 10.15
C TRP A 77 9.01 7.48 9.53
N TRP A 78 9.21 7.88 8.26
CA TRP A 78 10.49 7.69 7.53
C TRP A 78 10.97 8.92 6.75
N THR A 79 10.69 10.13 7.25
CA THR A 79 11.08 11.41 6.60
C THR A 79 12.57 11.60 6.35
N ARG A 80 13.45 10.83 7.00
CA ARG A 80 14.90 10.83 6.70
C ARG A 80 15.28 9.97 5.49
N MET A 81 14.39 9.09 5.06
CA MET A 81 14.58 8.20 3.92
C MET A 81 13.73 8.62 2.72
N VAL A 82 12.53 9.15 2.95
CA VAL A 82 11.58 9.56 1.91
C VAL A 82 11.35 11.07 1.97
N GLY A 83 11.70 11.77 0.89
CA GLY A 83 11.54 13.24 0.77
C GLY A 83 12.55 13.87 -0.20
N PRO A 84 12.42 15.18 -0.51
CA PRO A 84 13.35 15.87 -1.41
C PRO A 84 14.81 15.74 -0.96
N GLY A 85 15.68 15.29 -1.85
CA GLY A 85 17.10 15.04 -1.58
C GLY A 85 17.41 13.82 -0.69
N CYS A 86 16.40 13.06 -0.26
CA CYS A 86 16.60 11.83 0.51
C CYS A 86 16.91 10.63 -0.41
N PRO A 87 17.34 9.48 0.14
CA PRO A 87 17.61 8.29 -0.66
C PRO A 87 16.44 7.84 -1.55
N VAL A 88 15.20 7.97 -1.06
CA VAL A 88 13.97 7.74 -1.83
C VAL A 88 13.30 9.08 -2.09
N ASP A 89 13.73 9.75 -3.15
CA ASP A 89 13.29 11.10 -3.50
C ASP A 89 12.03 11.09 -4.40
N PRO A 90 10.90 11.68 -3.98
CA PRO A 90 9.70 11.82 -4.80
C PRO A 90 9.87 12.65 -6.08
N ASP A 91 10.93 13.46 -6.19
CA ASP A 91 11.27 14.18 -7.43
C ASP A 91 11.85 13.23 -8.49
N ARG A 92 12.28 12.01 -8.10
CA ARG A 92 12.88 10.99 -8.97
C ARG A 92 12.03 9.74 -9.09
N HIS A 93 11.36 9.36 -8.01
CA HIS A 93 10.62 8.11 -7.88
C HIS A 93 9.15 8.37 -7.64
N PHE A 94 8.30 7.50 -8.16
CA PHE A 94 6.91 7.41 -7.73
C PHE A 94 6.81 6.46 -6.55
N VAL A 95 6.69 7.00 -5.35
CA VAL A 95 6.70 6.21 -4.12
C VAL A 95 5.29 5.78 -3.77
N VAL A 96 5.09 4.49 -3.49
CA VAL A 96 3.84 3.94 -2.97
C VAL A 96 4.10 3.39 -1.58
N CYS A 97 3.28 3.75 -0.59
CA CYS A 97 3.26 3.09 0.71
C CYS A 97 1.85 2.62 1.02
N ALA A 98 1.68 1.30 1.08
CA ALA A 98 0.40 0.68 1.40
C ALA A 98 0.40 0.23 2.86
N ASN A 99 -0.67 0.56 3.56
CA ASN A 99 -0.91 -0.03 4.87
C ASN A 99 -1.29 -1.50 4.71
N VAL A 100 -0.62 -2.38 5.44
CA VAL A 100 -0.76 -3.82 5.23
C VAL A 100 -2.17 -4.33 5.56
N LEU A 101 -2.57 -5.40 4.87
CA LEU A 101 -3.69 -6.24 5.29
C LEU A 101 -3.46 -6.68 6.74
N GLY A 102 -4.51 -6.65 7.56
CA GLY A 102 -4.47 -6.97 8.99
C GLY A 102 -4.11 -5.80 9.91
N SER A 103 -3.70 -4.65 9.37
CA SER A 103 -3.45 -3.43 10.13
C SER A 103 -4.74 -2.83 10.72
N CYS A 104 -4.59 -1.88 11.65
CA CYS A 104 -5.66 -1.08 12.23
C CYS A 104 -5.69 0.38 11.71
N MET A 105 -4.84 0.71 10.73
CA MET A 105 -4.64 2.08 10.21
C MET A 105 -5.31 2.33 8.84
N GLY A 106 -6.46 1.71 8.58
CA GLY A 106 -7.31 2.00 7.41
C GLY A 106 -7.52 0.84 6.44
N SER A 107 -6.55 -0.07 6.31
CA SER A 107 -6.72 -1.31 5.53
C SER A 107 -7.58 -2.33 6.27
N SER A 108 -8.14 -3.29 5.54
CA SER A 108 -8.91 -4.41 6.10
C SER A 108 -8.12 -5.17 7.15
N GLY A 109 -8.72 -5.38 8.31
CA GLY A 109 -8.11 -6.03 9.47
C GLY A 109 -9.15 -6.34 10.54
N PRO A 110 -8.73 -6.89 11.71
CA PRO A 110 -9.65 -7.31 12.76
C PRO A 110 -10.62 -6.24 13.26
N ALA A 111 -10.23 -4.97 13.23
CA ALA A 111 -11.07 -3.84 13.65
C ALA A 111 -12.11 -3.40 12.60
N THR A 112 -11.99 -3.88 11.35
CA THR A 112 -12.92 -3.52 10.27
C THR A 112 -14.23 -4.29 10.35
N VAL A 113 -15.29 -3.75 9.74
CA VAL A 113 -16.63 -4.38 9.76
C VAL A 113 -16.65 -5.59 8.85
N ASN A 114 -17.12 -6.72 9.38
CA ASN A 114 -17.45 -7.90 8.60
C ASN A 114 -18.79 -7.67 7.89
N PRO A 115 -18.84 -7.66 6.55
CA PRO A 115 -20.06 -7.41 5.80
C PRO A 115 -21.15 -8.47 6.05
N ALA A 116 -20.78 -9.69 6.42
CA ALA A 116 -21.73 -10.77 6.69
C ALA A 116 -22.46 -10.59 8.03
N THR A 117 -21.87 -9.87 8.99
CA THR A 117 -22.43 -9.74 10.36
C THR A 117 -22.75 -8.30 10.75
N GLY A 118 -22.24 -7.31 10.03
CA GLY A 118 -22.34 -5.89 10.37
C GLY A 118 -21.55 -5.49 11.62
N ARG A 119 -20.71 -6.38 12.17
CA ARG A 119 -19.89 -6.16 13.38
C ARG A 119 -18.39 -6.25 13.05
N PRO A 120 -17.49 -5.71 13.88
CA PRO A 120 -16.05 -5.89 13.68
C PRO A 120 -15.68 -7.37 13.55
N TRP A 121 -14.72 -7.68 12.67
CA TRP A 121 -14.24 -9.05 12.48
C TRP A 121 -13.72 -9.68 13.78
N GLY A 122 -12.96 -8.93 14.57
CA GLY A 122 -12.31 -9.43 15.79
C GLY A 122 -11.48 -10.69 15.51
N MET A 123 -11.62 -11.70 16.38
CA MET A 123 -10.96 -13.00 16.21
C MET A 123 -11.47 -13.81 15.00
N GLY A 124 -12.57 -13.37 14.36
CA GLY A 124 -13.07 -13.99 13.13
C GLY A 124 -12.32 -13.53 11.87
N PHE A 125 -11.45 -12.52 11.96
CA PHE A 125 -10.59 -12.15 10.83
C PHE A 125 -9.67 -13.33 10.50
N PRO A 126 -9.53 -13.73 9.23
CA PRO A 126 -8.71 -14.89 8.89
C PRO A 126 -7.26 -14.67 9.30
N VAL A 127 -6.57 -15.76 9.62
CA VAL A 127 -5.11 -15.72 9.76
C VAL A 127 -4.50 -15.33 8.42
N ILE A 128 -3.59 -14.36 8.45
CA ILE A 128 -2.88 -13.85 7.27
C ILE A 128 -1.37 -14.05 7.40
N THR A 129 -0.69 -14.11 6.27
CA THR A 129 0.77 -14.23 6.15
C THR A 129 1.39 -12.97 5.53
N ILE A 130 2.71 -12.89 5.56
CA ILE A 130 3.45 -11.85 4.81
C ILE A 130 3.14 -11.92 3.30
N ARG A 131 2.98 -13.13 2.76
CA ARG A 131 2.66 -13.33 1.34
C ARG A 131 1.24 -12.84 1.00
N ASP A 132 0.30 -12.95 1.93
CA ASP A 132 -1.03 -12.35 1.80
C ASP A 132 -0.96 -10.82 1.69
N MET A 133 -0.13 -10.18 2.53
CA MET A 133 0.12 -8.73 2.46
C MET A 133 0.72 -8.34 1.10
N VAL A 134 1.69 -9.11 0.60
CA VAL A 134 2.32 -8.89 -0.70
C VAL A 134 1.33 -9.07 -1.86
N ARG A 135 0.45 -10.08 -1.81
CA ARG A 135 -0.61 -10.24 -2.82
C ARG A 135 -1.59 -9.06 -2.82
N ALA A 136 -1.96 -8.56 -1.64
CA ALA A 136 -2.80 -7.37 -1.53
C ALA A 136 -2.12 -6.12 -2.11
N GLN A 137 -0.80 -5.95 -1.86
CA GLN A 137 -0.01 -4.89 -2.47
C GLN A 137 0.07 -5.03 -3.99
N ALA A 138 0.24 -6.24 -4.52
CA ALA A 138 0.25 -6.49 -5.97
C ALA A 138 -1.06 -6.09 -6.65
N MET A 139 -2.20 -6.45 -6.04
CA MET A 139 -3.52 -6.01 -6.54
C MET A 139 -3.69 -4.49 -6.47
N LEU A 140 -3.12 -3.82 -5.45
CA LEU A 140 -3.06 -2.36 -5.40
C LEU A 140 -2.21 -1.80 -6.55
N LEU A 141 -1.02 -2.36 -6.81
CA LEU A 141 -0.17 -1.91 -7.90
C LEU A 141 -0.86 -2.07 -9.27
N ASP A 142 -1.61 -3.15 -9.47
CA ASP A 142 -2.43 -3.34 -10.67
C ASP A 142 -3.48 -2.23 -10.82
N HIS A 143 -4.14 -1.85 -9.72
CA HIS A 143 -5.08 -0.72 -9.70
C HIS A 143 -4.40 0.62 -10.03
N LEU A 144 -3.16 0.82 -9.57
CA LEU A 144 -2.36 2.02 -9.86
C LEU A 144 -1.74 2.02 -11.27
N GLY A 145 -1.82 0.90 -12.01
CA GLY A 145 -1.23 0.76 -13.34
C GLY A 145 0.28 0.47 -13.33
N ILE A 146 0.80 -0.10 -12.24
CA ILE A 146 2.23 -0.39 -12.06
C ILE A 146 2.46 -1.89 -12.29
N GLY A 147 3.06 -2.22 -13.44
CA GLY A 147 3.40 -3.61 -13.78
C GLY A 147 4.62 -4.13 -13.04
N VAL A 148 5.70 -3.35 -13.02
CA VAL A 148 7.01 -3.71 -12.46
C VAL A 148 7.50 -2.57 -11.58
N LEU A 149 7.96 -2.90 -10.37
CA LEU A 149 8.60 -1.95 -9.46
C LEU A 149 10.05 -1.71 -9.88
N SER A 150 10.51 -0.46 -9.80
CA SER A 150 11.94 -0.16 -9.86
C SER A 150 12.68 -0.66 -8.62
N ALA A 151 11.99 -0.70 -7.46
CA ALA A 151 12.51 -1.24 -6.22
C ALA A 151 11.37 -1.52 -5.23
N VAL A 152 11.64 -2.47 -4.31
CA VAL A 152 10.87 -2.67 -3.09
C VAL A 152 11.79 -2.50 -1.88
N VAL A 153 11.37 -1.70 -0.91
CA VAL A 153 12.17 -1.40 0.29
C VAL A 153 11.34 -1.56 1.56
N GLY A 154 11.95 -2.10 2.60
CA GLY A 154 11.30 -2.25 3.90
C GLY A 154 12.24 -2.79 4.97
N GLY A 155 11.98 -2.42 6.22
CA GLY A 155 12.72 -2.90 7.40
C GLY A 155 11.82 -3.67 8.37
N SER A 156 12.40 -4.55 9.20
CA SER A 156 11.63 -5.39 10.14
C SER A 156 10.57 -6.24 9.41
N MET A 157 9.30 -6.19 9.81
CA MET A 157 8.19 -6.82 9.06
C MET A 157 8.10 -6.32 7.61
N GLY A 158 8.49 -5.06 7.36
CA GLY A 158 8.62 -4.51 6.01
C GLY A 158 9.71 -5.20 5.19
N GLY A 159 10.79 -5.64 5.84
CA GLY A 159 11.85 -6.42 5.19
C GLY A 159 11.39 -7.84 4.81
N MET A 160 10.55 -8.45 5.64
CA MET A 160 9.90 -9.73 5.31
C MET A 160 9.03 -9.59 4.05
N GLN A 161 8.25 -8.49 3.95
CA GLN A 161 7.47 -8.19 2.75
C GLN A 161 8.37 -7.97 1.54
N ALA A 162 9.41 -7.15 1.67
CA ALA A 162 10.36 -6.86 0.59
C ALA A 162 11.07 -8.12 0.06
N LEU A 163 11.43 -9.08 0.92
CA LEU A 163 11.97 -10.37 0.49
C LEU A 163 10.91 -11.29 -0.13
N SER A 164 9.66 -11.22 0.36
CA SER A 164 8.57 -12.02 -0.18
C SER A 164 8.11 -11.57 -1.57
N TRP A 165 8.39 -10.33 -1.96
CA TRP A 165 8.06 -9.77 -3.28
C TRP A 165 8.69 -10.55 -4.45
N PRO A 166 10.03 -10.61 -4.59
CA PRO A 166 10.65 -11.37 -5.68
C PRO A 166 10.40 -12.88 -5.56
N ALA A 167 10.16 -13.41 -4.35
CA ALA A 167 9.80 -14.81 -4.17
C ALA A 167 8.38 -15.17 -4.63
N THR A 168 7.47 -14.18 -4.73
CA THR A 168 6.06 -14.38 -5.11
C THR A 168 5.77 -13.88 -6.52
N PHE A 169 6.42 -12.77 -6.91
CA PHE A 169 6.26 -12.09 -8.19
C PHE A 169 7.64 -11.74 -8.77
N PRO A 170 8.44 -12.74 -9.19
CA PRO A 170 9.83 -12.53 -9.61
C PRO A 170 9.99 -11.58 -10.80
N ASP A 171 8.98 -11.47 -11.66
CA ASP A 171 9.01 -10.62 -12.86
C ASP A 171 8.47 -9.19 -12.60
N ARG A 172 8.14 -8.85 -11.34
CA ARG A 172 7.50 -7.57 -10.97
C ARG A 172 8.36 -6.64 -10.12
N VAL A 173 9.64 -6.95 -9.92
CA VAL A 173 10.59 -6.10 -9.17
C VAL A 173 12.03 -6.37 -9.59
#